data_AF-A0A2V5QUG6-F1
#
_entry.id   AF-A0A2V5QUG6-F1
#
_cell.length_a   1.000
_cell.length_b   1.000
_cell.length_c   1.000
_cell.angle_alpha   90.00
_cell.angle_beta   90.00
_cell.angle_gamma   90.00
#
_symmetry.space_group_name_H-M   'P 1'
#
loop_
_entity.id
_entity.type
_entity.pdbx_description
1 polymer ?
#
loop_
_entity_poly.entity_id
_entity_poly.type
_entity_poly.pdbx_seq_one_letter_code
_entity_poly.pdbx_strand_id
1 'polypeptide(L)' 'YRFRRGTKADFSEPISVVMAAYNEGKVISETLRALLATHYQGEIEVIVVDDGSHDGTAAEVERFTEREPRVR' A
#
# COMPACT_ATOMS: atom_id res chain seq x y z
N TYR A 1 17.09 29.46 16.70
CA TYR A 1 17.11 28.01 16.46
C TYR A 1 16.99 27.76 14.96
N ARG A 2 18.02 27.24 14.29
CA ARG A 2 17.97 26.87 12.85
C ARG A 2 17.95 25.34 12.78
N PHE A 3 16.83 24.75 12.37
CA PHE A 3 16.81 23.33 11.99
C PHE A 3 17.67 23.18 10.73
N ARG A 4 18.89 22.62 10.87
CA ARG A 4 19.62 22.10 9.71
C ARG A 4 18.88 20.84 9.28
N ARG A 5 18.06 20.96 8.24
CA ARG A 5 17.59 19.79 7.49
C ARG A 5 18.85 19.20 6.85
N GLY A 6 19.45 18.22 7.51
CA GLY A 6 20.49 17.39 6.88
C GLY A 6 19.91 16.89 5.57
N THR A 7 20.70 16.90 4.50
CA THR A 7 20.34 16.28 3.24
C THR A 7 19.87 14.88 3.59
N LYS A 8 18.56 14.60 3.46
CA LYS A 8 18.05 13.25 3.59
C LYS A 8 18.85 12.46 2.56
N ALA A 9 19.63 11.47 2.99
CA ALA A 9 20.03 10.42 2.08
C ALA A 9 18.77 9.97 1.33
N ASP A 10 18.87 9.66 0.04
CA ASP A 10 17.74 9.11 -0.70
C ASP A 10 17.22 7.91 0.09
N PHE A 11 16.06 8.10 0.73
CA PHE A 11 15.49 7.16 1.67
C PHE A 11 15.04 5.96 0.85
N SER A 12 15.70 4.83 1.06
CA SER A 12 15.58 3.62 0.24
C SER A 12 15.50 2.35 1.10
N GLU A 13 15.33 2.51 2.41
CA GLU A 13 15.04 1.43 3.33
C GLU A 13 13.65 0.81 3.06
N PRO A 14 13.43 -0.49 3.30
CA PRO A 14 12.11 -1.08 3.14
C PRO A 14 11.02 -0.36 3.96
N ILE A 15 9.82 -0.23 3.39
CA ILE A 15 8.65 0.35 4.05
C ILE A 15 7.45 -0.62 4.03
N SER A 16 6.59 -0.48 5.04
CA SER A 16 5.25 -1.07 5.05
C SER A 16 4.20 0.04 4.98
N VAL A 17 3.27 -0.07 4.03
CA VAL A 17 2.14 0.85 3.89
C VAL A 17 0.89 0.16 4.41
N VAL A 18 0.28 0.73 5.45
CA VAL A 18 -0.99 0.25 5.99
C VAL A 18 -2.13 1.01 5.33
N MET A 19 -3.02 0.29 4.66
CA MET A 19 -4.18 0.84 3.97
C MET A 19 -5.47 0.32 4.59
N ALA A 20 -6.25 1.21 5.22
CA ALA A 20 -7.60 0.88 5.64
C ALA A 20 -8.53 0.88 4.42
N ALA A 21 -9.41 -0.11 4.33
CA ALA A 21 -10.38 -0.25 3.24
C ALA A 21 -11.77 -0.49 3.81
N TYR A 22 -12.76 0.27 3.33
CA TYR A 22 -14.17 0.09 3.66
C TYR A 22 -15.04 0.40 2.44
N ASN A 23 -15.70 -0.62 1.91
CA ASN A 23 -16.52 -0.55 0.70
C ASN A 23 -15.78 0.05 -0.52
N GLU A 24 -14.55 -0.42 -0.75
CA GLU A 24 -13.64 -0.03 -1.83
C GLU A 24 -13.61 -1.05 -2.99
N GLY A 25 -14.56 -2.00 -3.07
CA GLY A 25 -14.46 -3.16 -3.97
C GLY A 25 -14.31 -2.81 -5.45
N LYS A 26 -14.77 -1.64 -5.88
CA LYS A 26 -14.65 -1.18 -7.28
C LYS A 26 -13.27 -0.58 -7.63
N VAL A 27 -12.50 -0.17 -6.63
CA VAL A 27 -11.29 0.66 -6.83
C VAL A 27 -10.04 0.07 -6.17
N ILE A 28 -10.20 -0.80 -5.18
CA ILE A 28 -9.11 -1.30 -4.34
C ILE A 28 -7.96 -1.89 -5.16
N SER A 29 -8.24 -2.65 -6.22
CA SER A 29 -7.21 -3.23 -7.09
C SER A 29 -6.44 -2.19 -7.89
N GLU A 30 -7.09 -1.11 -8.34
CA GLU A 30 -6.42 -0.01 -9.04
C GLU A 30 -5.54 0.79 -8.08
N THR A 31 -6.05 1.07 -6.88
CA THR A 31 -5.30 1.74 -5.80
C THR A 31 -4.03 0.96 -5.45
N LEU A 32 -4.13 -0.36 -5.26
CA LEU A 32 -2.99 -1.23 -4.99
C LEU A 32 -1.96 -1.20 -6.13
N ARG A 33 -2.41 -1.26 -7.40
CA ARG A 33 -1.50 -1.14 -8.56
C ARG A 33 -0.78 0.20 -8.58
N ALA A 34 -1.49 1.30 -8.36
CA ALA A 34 -0.92 2.64 -8.37
C ALA A 34 0.14 2.80 -7.27
N LEU A 35 -0.14 2.28 -6.07
CA LEU A 35 0.78 2.31 -4.94
C LEU A 35 2.06 1.53 -5.21
N LEU A 36 1.94 0.33 -5.80
CA LEU A 36 3.10 -0.49 -6.17
C LEU A 36 3.88 0.04 -7.37
N ALA A 37 3.29 0.95 -8.16
CA ALA A 37 3.93 1.61 -9.31
C ALA A 37 4.67 2.92 -8.92
N THR A 38 4.74 3.26 -7.64
CA THR A 38 5.46 4.45 -7.17
C THR A 38 6.97 4.36 -7.45
N HIS A 39 7.63 5.51 -7.58
CA HIS A 39 9.08 5.59 -7.82
C HIS A 39 9.92 5.44 -6.54
N TYR A 40 9.42 4.71 -5.54
CA TYR A 40 10.18 4.43 -4.34
C TYR A 40 11.29 3.43 -4.65
N GLN A 41 12.51 3.74 -4.22
CA GLN A 41 13.68 2.92 -4.58
C GLN A 41 13.87 1.70 -3.67
N GLY A 42 13.24 1.70 -2.49
CA GLY A 42 13.25 0.58 -1.55
C GLY A 42 12.11 -0.40 -1.78
N GLU A 43 12.14 -1.50 -1.03
CA GLU A 43 11.06 -2.50 -1.02
C GLU A 43 9.78 -1.92 -0.38
N ILE A 44 8.63 -2.32 -0.93
CA ILE A 44 7.31 -1.93 -0.41
C ILE A 44 6.55 -3.19 -0.03
N GLU A 45 6.09 -3.25 1.21
CA GLU A 45 5.03 -4.14 1.68
C GLU A 45 3.73 -3.33 1.84
N VAL A 46 2.59 -3.91 1.51
CA VAL A 46 1.28 -3.30 1.69
C VAL A 46 0.43 -4.19 2.57
N ILE A 47 -0.14 -3.62 3.61
CA ILE A 47 -1.02 -4.30 4.55
C ILE A 47 -2.41 -3.68 4.42
N VAL A 48 -3.37 -4.45 3.93
CA VAL A 48 -4.75 -4.01 3.77
C VAL A 48 -5.57 -4.43 4.98
N VAL A 49 -6.25 -3.46 5.60
CA VAL A 49 -7.14 -3.69 6.73
C VAL A 49 -8.57 -3.44 6.27
N ASP A 50 -9.33 -4.51 6.04
CA ASP A 50 -10.76 -4.40 5.75
C ASP A 50 -11.54 -4.08 7.05
N ASP A 51 -12.21 -2.93 7.07
CA ASP A 51 -12.97 -2.43 8.24
C ASP A 51 -14.44 -2.88 8.18
N GLY A 52 -14.67 -4.15 7.84
CA GLY A 52 -16.01 -4.74 7.74
C GLY A 52 -16.78 -4.32 6.50
N SER A 53 -16.16 -4.44 5.32
CA SER A 53 -16.83 -4.13 4.06
C SER A 53 -17.95 -5.13 3.72
N HIS A 54 -18.95 -4.66 2.97
CA HIS A 54 -20.10 -5.48 2.56
C HIS A 54 -20.27 -5.55 1.03
N ASP A 55 -19.32 -5.00 0.27
CA ASP A 55 -19.42 -4.79 -1.18
C ASP A 55 -18.45 -5.67 -2.01
N GLY A 56 -17.78 -6.63 -1.37
CA GLY A 56 -16.78 -7.48 -2.02
C GLY A 56 -15.33 -6.98 -1.93
N THR A 57 -15.05 -5.89 -1.20
CA THR A 57 -13.68 -5.38 -0.98
C THR A 57 -12.68 -6.46 -0.59
N ALA A 58 -12.97 -7.25 0.45
CA ALA A 58 -12.08 -8.30 0.91
C ALA A 58 -11.79 -9.36 -0.18
N ALA A 59 -12.81 -9.76 -0.94
CA ALA A 59 -12.65 -10.73 -2.02
C ALA A 59 -11.77 -10.19 -3.18
N GLU A 60 -11.87 -8.90 -3.48
CA GLU A 60 -11.00 -8.26 -4.48
C GLU A 60 -9.54 -8.14 -3.98
N VAL A 61 -9.33 -7.89 -2.69
CA VAL A 61 -8.00 -7.92 -2.07
C VAL A 61 -7.42 -9.33 -2.14
N GLU A 62 -8.16 -10.36 -1.74
CA GLU A 62 -7.71 -11.77 -1.80
C GLU A 62 -7.30 -12.18 -3.22
N ARG A 63 -8.11 -11.84 -4.24
CA ARG A 63 -7.74 -12.10 -5.65
C ARG A 63 -6.48 -11.36 -6.07
N PHE A 64 -6.24 -10.18 -5.51
CA PHE A 64 -5.04 -9.40 -5.79
C PHE A 64 -3.79 -10.06 -5.20
N THR A 65 -3.86 -10.54 -3.96
CA THR A 65 -2.71 -11.16 -3.26
C THR A 65 -2.26 -12.48 -3.88
N GLU A 66 -3.14 -13.20 -4.59
CA GLU A 66 -2.77 -14.40 -5.37
C GLU A 66 -1.64 -14.13 -6.39
N ARG A 67 -1.53 -12.89 -6.89
CA ARG A 67 -0.56 -12.50 -7.92
C ARG A 67 0.50 -11.52 -7.44
N GLU A 68 0.31 -10.94 -6.26
CA GLU A 68 1.19 -9.92 -5.72
C GLU A 68 1.51 -10.22 -4.24
N PRO A 69 2.63 -10.91 -3.98
CA PRO A 69 3.01 -11.32 -2.63
C PRO A 69 3.41 -10.15 -1.71
N ARG A 70 3.60 -8.94 -2.28
CA ARG A 70 3.86 -7.72 -1.49
C ARG A 70 2.60 -7.17 -0.81
N VAL A 71 1.40 -7.61 -1.23
CA VAL A 71 0.13 -7.20 -0.61
C VAL A 71 -0.37 -8.30 0.30
N ARG A 72 -0.78 -7.95 1.51
CA ARG A 72 -1.25 -8.85 2.55
C ARG A 72 -2.48 -8.32 3.25
#